data_AF-A0A821IUJ8-F1
#
_entry.id   AF-A0A821IUJ8-F1
#
_cell.length_a   1.000
_cell.length_b   1.000
_cell.length_c   1.000
_cell.angle_alpha   90.00
_cell.angle_beta   90.00
_cell.angle_gamma   90.00
#
_symmetry.space_group_name_H-M   'P 1'
#
loop_
_entity.id
_entity.type
_entity.pdbx_description
1 polymer ?
#
loop_
_entity_poly.entity_id
_entity_poly.type
_entity_poly.pdbx_seq_one_letter_code
_entity_poly.pdbx_strand_id
1 'polypeptide(L)'
;MSYDILYRELVGGDFLVCFLENMIESNTTQRYLYEYYLFEGIWKGWARNKDFSVIRRACMKSLLSTKTWDMFDVQLLLDIPMIARTKDGWLCNDFRPLAFLSGKKFSHVDGIEFHKETGRVKFHFQPADESTEKKSIALFNTNDVIEVFKNNLEYGIFTLDQPDNEFHSHPFQQMRYHPSSLVYTQYLATLFHTDYLLKMFTTGAEICAKPPFDIQPINKGFFQRLPKYLQEKLKPINEYERNIAFGQAHRFWIEPDKLNYEIVQRETSTLFLVGDVRLRVRKHLLRRNHEGQLVDDENEDEYEKSSPESMFAKAFTDHYDEIGNYFPELLRLKELLKLSALCKFARAHYQKLSEAPHESIRDFIRFTRSQLHEYPHANDFSVEMYYKKLLLENHISSFNVPYAEANALRMEIRRQLQAVDQKIIEQLTDVFCQQAHTSAKINMKELINNWLDGSIFDEMALVNFIAKEIEHFHCEIRKPLEKLGIRLRNNNDEQQTLVEEMPSLIIN
;
A
#
# COMPACT_ATOMS: atom_id res chain seq x y z
N MET A 1 -30.00 18.60 19.06
CA MET A 1 -30.53 19.82 18.40
C MET A 1 -29.90 20.99 19.14
N SER A 2 -28.85 21.63 18.59
CA SER A 2 -28.19 22.72 19.32
C SER A 2 -29.16 23.89 19.49
N TYR A 3 -29.16 24.51 20.66
CA TYR A 3 -30.07 25.60 21.04
C TYR A 3 -30.04 26.81 20.07
N ASP A 4 -29.02 26.90 19.23
CA ASP A 4 -28.84 27.96 18.23
C ASP A 4 -29.82 27.91 17.04
N ILE A 5 -30.29 26.73 16.61
CA ILE A 5 -31.19 26.66 15.43
C ILE A 5 -32.58 27.18 15.79
N LEU A 6 -33.08 26.83 16.98
CA LEU A 6 -34.34 27.35 17.51
C LEU A 6 -34.27 28.86 17.73
N TYR A 7 -33.15 29.37 18.26
CA TYR A 7 -32.93 30.81 18.41
C TYR A 7 -32.86 31.52 17.05
N ARG A 8 -32.24 30.93 16.03
CA ARG A 8 -32.12 31.54 14.69
C ARG A 8 -33.43 31.61 13.92
N GLU A 9 -34.32 30.63 14.05
CA GLU A 9 -35.67 30.73 13.49
C GLU A 9 -36.55 31.73 14.27
N LEU A 10 -36.33 31.88 15.58
CA LEU A 10 -37.10 32.78 16.44
C LEU A 10 -36.74 34.27 16.29
N VAL A 11 -35.48 34.61 15.99
CA VAL A 11 -35.03 36.01 15.98
C VAL A 11 -35.21 36.68 14.59
N GLY A 12 -35.48 35.89 13.55
CA GLY A 12 -35.70 36.37 12.18
C GLY A 12 -34.39 36.59 11.42
N GLY A 13 -34.35 36.16 10.15
CA GLY A 13 -33.15 36.22 9.30
C GLY A 13 -32.60 37.64 9.14
N ASP A 14 -33.47 38.65 9.06
CA ASP A 14 -33.08 40.06 8.90
C ASP A 14 -32.37 40.59 10.14
N PHE A 15 -32.83 40.24 11.36
CA PHE A 15 -32.12 40.61 12.58
C PHE A 15 -30.74 39.96 12.63
N LEU A 16 -30.64 38.67 12.27
CA LEU A 16 -29.35 37.98 12.29
C LEU A 16 -28.37 38.64 11.33
N VAL A 17 -28.80 39.03 10.13
CA VAL A 17 -27.97 39.80 9.17
C VAL A 17 -27.54 41.14 9.77
N CYS A 18 -28.47 41.94 10.32
CA CYS A 18 -28.12 43.23 10.93
C CYS A 18 -27.21 43.10 12.16
N PHE A 19 -27.43 42.10 13.00
CA PHE A 19 -26.60 41.79 14.15
C PHE A 19 -25.17 41.44 13.72
N LEU A 20 -25.07 40.55 12.73
CA LEU A 20 -23.82 40.12 12.12
C LEU A 20 -23.07 41.31 11.46
N GLU A 21 -23.77 42.21 10.78
CA GLU A 21 -23.19 43.42 10.17
C GLU A 21 -22.67 44.40 11.23
N ASN A 22 -23.43 44.66 12.30
CA ASN A 22 -23.02 45.52 13.43
C ASN A 22 -21.83 44.91 14.23
N MET A 23 -21.77 43.59 14.32
CA MET A 23 -20.67 42.83 14.92
C MET A 23 -19.35 42.96 14.14
N ILE A 24 -19.38 43.23 12.83
CA ILE A 24 -18.17 43.56 12.04
C ILE A 24 -17.73 45.00 12.32
N GLU A 25 -18.66 45.95 12.29
CA GLU A 25 -18.37 47.38 12.47
C GLU A 25 -17.72 47.67 13.83
N SER A 26 -18.11 46.90 14.86
CA SER A 26 -17.53 47.00 16.20
C SER A 26 -16.14 46.35 16.35
N ASN A 27 -15.59 45.70 15.31
CA ASN A 27 -14.29 45.02 15.31
C ASN A 27 -14.14 43.95 16.42
N THR A 28 -15.26 43.48 16.97
CA THR A 28 -15.33 42.54 18.11
C THR A 28 -15.37 41.08 17.68
N THR A 29 -15.54 40.79 16.38
CA THR A 29 -15.88 39.45 15.90
C THR A 29 -14.88 38.93 14.87
N GLN A 30 -14.64 37.61 14.91
CA GLN A 30 -13.87 36.93 13.89
C GLN A 30 -14.64 36.96 12.54
N ARG A 31 -14.19 37.80 11.61
CA ARG A 31 -14.81 38.04 10.29
C ARG A 31 -15.26 36.78 9.53
N TYR A 32 -14.53 35.68 9.66
CA TYR A 32 -14.88 34.43 8.98
C TYR A 32 -16.21 33.83 9.47
N LEU A 33 -16.61 34.02 10.73
CA LEU A 33 -17.89 33.56 11.27
C LEU A 33 -19.06 34.29 10.62
N TYR A 34 -18.92 35.62 10.45
CA TYR A 34 -19.90 36.43 9.72
C TYR A 34 -20.10 35.91 8.29
N GLU A 35 -18.99 35.79 7.55
CA GLU A 35 -19.05 35.42 6.15
C GLU A 35 -19.55 33.98 5.98
N TYR A 36 -19.24 33.09 6.93
CA TYR A 36 -19.81 31.74 7.01
C TYR A 36 -21.32 31.74 7.23
N TYR A 37 -21.83 32.42 8.25
CA TYR A 37 -23.26 32.39 8.54
C TYR A 37 -24.08 33.09 7.46
N LEU A 38 -23.53 34.12 6.82
CA LEU A 38 -24.16 34.74 5.66
C LEU A 38 -24.23 33.77 4.47
N PHE A 39 -23.15 33.04 4.21
CA PHE A 39 -23.13 32.00 3.19
C PHE A 39 -24.14 30.87 3.49
N GLU A 40 -24.13 30.35 4.72
CA GLU A 40 -25.09 29.35 5.18
C GLU A 40 -26.53 29.85 5.01
N GLY A 41 -26.76 31.15 5.23
CA GLY A 41 -28.09 31.74 5.07
C GLY A 41 -28.60 31.86 3.67
N ILE A 42 -27.71 32.17 2.71
CA ILE A 42 -28.09 32.15 1.30
C ILE A 42 -28.31 30.69 0.86
N TRP A 43 -27.43 29.78 1.28
CA TRP A 43 -27.54 28.35 0.98
C TRP A 43 -28.86 27.74 1.48
N LYS A 44 -29.30 28.12 2.68
CA LYS A 44 -30.57 27.67 3.28
C LYS A 44 -31.79 28.51 2.89
N GLY A 45 -31.60 29.59 2.12
CA GLY A 45 -32.68 30.43 1.59
C GLY A 45 -33.30 31.44 2.57
N TRP A 46 -32.72 31.64 3.76
CA TRP A 46 -33.19 32.65 4.72
C TRP A 46 -32.53 34.02 4.54
N ALA A 47 -31.34 34.10 3.95
CA ALA A 47 -30.72 35.37 3.54
C ALA A 47 -30.99 35.60 2.03
N ARG A 48 -32.01 36.42 1.72
CA ARG A 48 -32.43 36.72 0.34
C ARG A 48 -31.71 37.97 -0.20
N ASN A 49 -31.75 38.17 -1.52
CA ASN A 49 -31.24 39.37 -2.22
C ASN A 49 -29.71 39.58 -2.20
N LYS A 50 -28.91 38.56 -1.86
CA LYS A 50 -27.44 38.61 -1.97
C LYS A 50 -26.95 37.64 -3.06
N ASP A 51 -25.87 37.99 -3.75
CA ASP A 51 -25.26 37.15 -4.77
C ASP A 51 -24.54 35.96 -4.12
N PHE A 52 -25.02 34.74 -4.38
CA PHE A 52 -24.46 33.50 -3.83
C PHE A 52 -22.98 33.34 -4.15
N SER A 53 -22.56 33.61 -5.38
CA SER A 53 -21.17 33.44 -5.82
C SER A 53 -20.23 34.43 -5.13
N VAL A 54 -20.69 35.67 -4.92
CA VAL A 54 -19.92 36.69 -4.18
C VAL A 54 -19.76 36.30 -2.71
N ILE A 55 -20.83 35.91 -2.04
CA ILE A 55 -20.79 35.55 -0.62
C ILE A 55 -20.04 34.25 -0.38
N ARG A 56 -20.25 33.22 -1.22
CA ARG A 56 -19.48 31.97 -1.18
C ARG A 56 -17.99 32.26 -1.32
N ARG A 57 -17.58 33.12 -2.26
CA ARG A 57 -16.18 33.52 -2.46
C ARG A 57 -15.59 34.23 -1.24
N ALA A 58 -16.33 35.14 -0.63
CA ALA A 58 -15.90 35.83 0.60
C ALA A 58 -15.69 34.80 1.72
N CYS A 59 -16.72 34.00 2.02
CA CYS A 59 -16.68 32.93 3.02
C CYS A 59 -15.47 32.00 2.82
N MET A 60 -15.26 31.51 1.60
CA MET A 60 -14.12 30.65 1.28
C MET A 60 -12.77 31.34 1.59
N LYS A 61 -12.59 32.61 1.23
CA LYS A 61 -11.34 33.35 1.52
C LYS A 61 -11.10 33.48 3.03
N SER A 62 -12.14 33.87 3.77
CA SER A 62 -11.99 34.05 5.21
C SER A 62 -11.75 32.74 5.94
N LEU A 63 -12.43 31.64 5.57
CA LEU A 63 -12.18 30.33 6.17
C LEU A 63 -10.75 29.84 5.90
N LEU A 64 -10.27 29.93 4.66
CA LEU A 64 -8.89 29.54 4.32
C LEU A 64 -7.84 30.36 5.09
N SER A 65 -8.08 31.67 5.23
CA SER A 65 -7.16 32.54 5.98
C SER A 65 -6.96 32.12 7.44
N THR A 66 -7.95 31.45 8.07
CA THR A 66 -7.81 30.92 9.44
C THR A 66 -6.80 29.78 9.56
N LYS A 67 -6.46 29.14 8.43
CA LYS A 67 -5.50 28.02 8.33
C LYS A 67 -4.23 28.41 7.58
N THR A 68 -3.97 29.71 7.39
CA THR A 68 -2.88 30.23 6.55
C THR A 68 -2.89 29.67 5.12
N TRP A 69 -4.08 29.39 4.59
CA TRP A 69 -4.27 28.95 3.21
C TRP A 69 -4.92 30.05 2.38
N ASP A 70 -4.79 29.95 1.07
CA ASP A 70 -5.52 30.73 0.11
C ASP A 70 -6.18 29.86 -0.98
N MET A 71 -6.78 30.53 -1.96
CA MET A 71 -7.48 29.85 -3.06
C MET A 71 -6.51 29.12 -4.00
N PHE A 72 -5.25 29.54 -4.07
CA PHE A 72 -4.24 28.91 -4.89
C PHE A 72 -3.83 27.55 -4.29
N ASP A 73 -3.73 27.46 -2.96
CA ASP A 73 -3.48 26.18 -2.27
C ASP A 73 -4.54 25.13 -2.60
N VAL A 74 -5.82 25.53 -2.61
CA VAL A 74 -6.92 24.64 -2.99
C VAL A 74 -6.87 24.29 -4.48
N GLN A 75 -6.55 25.26 -5.35
CA GLN A 75 -6.38 25.01 -6.78
C GLN A 75 -5.29 23.96 -7.05
N LEU A 76 -4.15 24.01 -6.34
CA LEU A 76 -3.07 23.03 -6.50
C LEU A 76 -3.52 21.59 -6.20
N LEU A 77 -4.49 21.41 -5.31
CA LEU A 77 -5.08 20.10 -5.01
C LEU A 77 -6.06 19.64 -6.09
N LEU A 78 -6.82 20.56 -6.71
CA LEU A 78 -7.84 20.25 -7.72
C LEU A 78 -7.28 20.11 -9.14
N ASP A 79 -6.20 20.83 -9.45
CA ASP A 79 -5.60 20.98 -10.78
C ASP A 79 -4.46 19.98 -11.00
N ILE A 80 -4.78 18.70 -10.87
CA ILE A 80 -3.79 17.62 -11.00
C ILE A 80 -3.32 17.51 -12.46
N PRO A 81 -2.01 17.67 -12.74
CA PRO A 81 -1.49 17.76 -14.11
C PRO A 81 -1.79 16.55 -15.01
N MET A 82 -2.03 15.38 -14.42
CA MET A 82 -2.35 14.15 -15.14
C MET A 82 -3.73 14.20 -15.82
N ILE A 83 -4.64 15.06 -15.34
CA ILE A 83 -6.04 15.10 -15.76
C ILE A 83 -6.29 16.32 -16.63
N ALA A 84 -6.80 16.07 -17.83
CA ALA A 84 -7.05 17.14 -18.78
C ALA A 84 -8.22 18.03 -18.35
N ARG A 85 -7.95 19.33 -18.27
CA ARG A 85 -8.92 20.37 -18.00
C ARG A 85 -8.89 21.45 -19.08
N THR A 86 -10.01 22.13 -19.22
CA THR A 86 -10.12 23.35 -20.03
C THR A 86 -9.27 24.47 -19.43
N LYS A 87 -9.03 25.54 -20.18
CA LYS A 87 -8.32 26.73 -19.69
C LYS A 87 -8.97 27.35 -18.46
N ASP A 88 -10.28 27.18 -18.31
CA ASP A 88 -11.05 27.73 -17.20
C ASP A 88 -11.08 26.82 -15.97
N GLY A 89 -10.60 25.57 -16.07
CA GLY A 89 -10.51 24.62 -14.94
C GLY A 89 -11.58 23.54 -14.90
N TRP A 90 -12.51 23.52 -15.86
CA TRP A 90 -13.50 22.45 -16.04
C TRP A 90 -12.86 21.20 -16.61
N LEU A 91 -13.43 20.02 -16.33
CA LEU A 91 -13.05 18.82 -17.06
C LEU A 91 -13.44 18.99 -18.53
N CYS A 92 -12.60 18.55 -19.46
CA CYS A 92 -12.91 18.63 -20.90
C CYS A 92 -14.21 17.84 -21.24
N ASN A 93 -14.89 18.10 -22.36
CA ASN A 93 -16.06 17.29 -22.75
C ASN A 93 -15.71 16.14 -23.69
N ASP A 94 -14.48 16.10 -24.19
CA ASP A 94 -13.93 15.03 -25.01
C ASP A 94 -13.04 14.08 -24.19
N PHE A 95 -12.92 12.84 -24.66
CA PHE A 95 -11.99 11.88 -24.08
C PHE A 95 -10.55 12.40 -24.21
N ARG A 96 -9.81 12.37 -23.11
CA ARG A 96 -8.40 12.70 -23.05
C ARG A 96 -7.67 11.61 -22.25
N PRO A 97 -6.59 11.02 -22.79
CA PRO A 97 -5.79 10.07 -22.02
C PRO A 97 -5.07 10.78 -20.86
N LEU A 98 -4.68 10.01 -19.86
CA LEU A 98 -3.91 10.52 -18.72
C LEU A 98 -2.53 11.02 -19.17
N ALA A 99 -2.14 12.21 -18.70
CA ALA A 99 -0.89 12.85 -19.06
C ALA A 99 0.24 12.46 -18.11
N PHE A 100 1.06 11.48 -18.51
CA PHE A 100 2.28 11.11 -17.79
C PHE A 100 3.46 11.97 -18.22
N LEU A 101 4.13 12.62 -17.26
CA LEU A 101 5.27 13.51 -17.52
C LEU A 101 6.52 12.76 -18.02
N SER A 102 6.74 11.53 -17.55
CA SER A 102 7.93 10.73 -17.86
C SER A 102 7.71 9.24 -17.62
N GLY A 103 8.71 8.43 -17.97
CA GLY A 103 8.72 6.99 -17.75
C GLY A 103 8.05 6.18 -18.87
N LYS A 104 8.28 4.86 -18.85
CA LYS A 104 7.56 3.94 -19.74
C LYS A 104 6.11 3.82 -19.27
N LYS A 105 5.18 3.84 -20.22
CA LYS A 105 3.74 3.80 -19.97
C LYS A 105 3.20 2.38 -20.17
N PHE A 106 2.24 2.02 -19.33
CA PHE A 106 1.66 0.69 -19.27
C PHE A 106 0.14 0.80 -19.17
N SER A 107 -0.54 -0.21 -19.67
CA SER A 107 -2.00 -0.32 -19.66
C SER A 107 -2.51 -1.43 -18.75
N HIS A 108 -1.65 -2.39 -18.38
CA HIS A 108 -2.04 -3.48 -17.51
C HIS A 108 -0.89 -3.97 -16.61
N VAL A 109 -1.24 -4.34 -15.38
CA VAL A 109 -0.40 -5.06 -14.44
C VAL A 109 -0.77 -6.54 -14.50
N ASP A 110 0.11 -7.37 -15.07
CA ASP A 110 -0.11 -8.82 -15.19
C ASP A 110 0.48 -9.59 -14.00
N GLY A 111 1.61 -9.14 -13.45
CA GLY A 111 2.26 -9.87 -12.36
C GLY A 111 3.70 -9.47 -12.03
N ILE A 112 4.30 -10.25 -11.15
CA ILE A 112 5.68 -10.11 -10.68
C ILE A 112 6.32 -11.48 -10.50
N GLU A 113 7.57 -11.62 -10.95
CA GLU A 113 8.35 -12.86 -10.90
C GLU A 113 9.62 -12.66 -10.09
N PHE A 114 9.85 -13.57 -9.14
CA PHE A 114 11.03 -13.60 -8.29
C PHE A 114 11.91 -14.77 -8.70
N HIS A 115 13.14 -14.48 -9.13
CA HIS A 115 14.11 -15.53 -9.41
C HIS A 115 14.74 -16.01 -8.10
N LYS A 116 14.61 -17.32 -7.80
CA LYS A 116 15.00 -17.92 -6.52
C LYS A 116 16.50 -17.77 -6.25
N GLU A 117 17.33 -18.02 -7.25
CA GLU A 117 18.79 -18.00 -7.10
C GLU A 117 19.42 -16.60 -7.17
N THR A 118 18.84 -15.68 -7.95
CA THR A 118 19.50 -14.38 -8.20
C THR A 118 18.84 -13.23 -7.44
N GLY A 119 17.67 -13.47 -6.84
CA GLY A 119 16.85 -12.43 -6.24
C GLY A 119 16.30 -11.41 -7.23
N ARG A 120 16.51 -11.60 -8.54
CA ARG A 120 16.02 -10.67 -9.56
C ARG A 120 14.50 -10.67 -9.56
N VAL A 121 13.95 -9.46 -9.55
CA VAL A 121 12.52 -9.21 -9.70
C VAL A 121 12.25 -8.78 -11.12
N LYS A 122 11.32 -9.48 -11.79
CA LYS A 122 10.82 -9.11 -13.12
C LYS A 122 9.35 -8.75 -13.01
N PHE A 123 9.02 -7.55 -13.43
CA PHE A 123 7.64 -7.11 -13.56
C PHE A 123 7.08 -7.52 -14.92
N HIS A 124 5.84 -8.02 -14.92
CA HIS A 124 5.09 -8.37 -16.12
C HIS A 124 3.97 -7.34 -16.28
N PHE A 125 4.18 -6.40 -17.20
CA PHE A 125 3.25 -5.32 -17.51
C PHE A 125 2.98 -5.29 -19.01
N GLN A 126 1.74 -4.96 -19.39
CA GLN A 126 1.39 -4.70 -20.77
C GLN A 126 1.79 -3.26 -21.15
N PRO A 127 2.64 -3.06 -22.17
CA PRO A 127 2.96 -1.72 -22.66
C PRO A 127 1.70 -1.02 -23.19
N ALA A 128 1.57 0.27 -22.91
CA ALA A 128 0.56 1.09 -23.56
C ALA A 128 0.97 1.31 -25.03
N ASP A 129 0.07 1.02 -25.95
CA ASP A 129 0.29 1.24 -27.38
C ASP A 129 -0.62 2.39 -27.86
N GLU A 130 0.01 3.54 -28.08
CA GLU A 130 -0.65 4.74 -28.59
C GLU A 130 -0.80 4.71 -30.14
N SER A 131 -0.20 3.72 -30.82
CA SER A 131 -0.10 3.65 -32.28
C SER A 131 -1.16 2.80 -32.97
N THR A 132 -1.81 1.87 -32.28
CA THR A 132 -2.80 0.95 -32.87
C THR A 132 -4.25 1.42 -32.68
N GLU A 133 -5.13 1.07 -33.64
CA GLU A 133 -6.56 1.41 -33.62
C GLU A 133 -7.29 0.85 -32.37
N LYS A 134 -6.79 -0.25 -31.80
CA LYS A 134 -7.19 -0.75 -30.48
C LYS A 134 -6.34 -0.08 -29.39
N LYS A 135 -6.56 1.22 -29.19
CA LYS A 135 -5.79 2.07 -28.26
C LYS A 135 -5.75 1.44 -26.87
N SER A 136 -4.60 0.89 -26.50
CA SER A 136 -4.33 0.46 -25.13
C SER A 136 -3.92 1.71 -24.35
N ILE A 137 -4.89 2.31 -23.65
CA ILE A 137 -4.70 3.59 -22.96
C ILE A 137 -3.65 3.41 -21.87
N ALA A 138 -2.72 4.38 -21.77
CA ALA A 138 -1.78 4.43 -20.66
C ALA A 138 -2.53 4.68 -19.35
N LEU A 139 -2.40 3.76 -18.40
CA LEU A 139 -3.04 3.83 -17.08
C LEU A 139 -2.03 4.05 -15.96
N PHE A 140 -0.79 3.59 -16.12
CA PHE A 140 0.30 3.85 -15.17
C PHE A 140 1.65 3.92 -15.88
N ASN A 141 2.68 4.36 -15.16
CA ASN A 141 4.04 4.45 -15.67
C ASN A 141 5.07 3.85 -14.70
N THR A 142 6.34 3.88 -15.10
CA THR A 142 7.44 3.41 -14.25
C THR A 142 7.56 4.17 -12.92
N ASN A 143 7.19 5.45 -12.87
CA ASN A 143 7.25 6.23 -11.64
C ASN A 143 6.22 5.73 -10.62
N ASP A 144 5.02 5.35 -11.07
CA ASP A 144 4.00 4.75 -10.21
C ASP A 144 4.49 3.45 -9.57
N VAL A 145 5.19 2.60 -10.34
CA VAL A 145 5.78 1.36 -9.83
C VAL A 145 6.84 1.66 -8.77
N ILE A 146 7.73 2.63 -9.04
CA ILE A 146 8.75 3.05 -8.09
C ILE A 146 8.10 3.62 -6.83
N GLU A 147 7.10 4.49 -6.97
CA GLU A 147 6.38 5.13 -5.87
C GLU A 147 5.72 4.10 -4.96
N VAL A 148 4.96 3.15 -5.53
CA VAL A 148 4.28 2.09 -4.78
C VAL A 148 5.27 1.23 -4.00
N PHE A 149 6.34 0.78 -4.66
CA PHE A 149 7.31 -0.13 -4.04
C PHE A 149 8.23 0.59 -3.04
N LYS A 150 8.64 1.83 -3.34
CA LYS A 150 9.51 2.63 -2.47
C LYS A 150 8.84 3.09 -1.20
N ASN A 151 7.55 3.42 -1.30
CA ASN A 151 6.77 3.90 -0.16
C ASN A 151 6.01 2.77 0.55
N ASN A 152 6.25 1.51 0.16
CA ASN A 152 5.60 0.30 0.66
C ASN A 152 4.06 0.44 0.71
N LEU A 153 3.48 0.90 -0.41
CA LEU A 153 2.06 1.18 -0.53
C LEU A 153 1.26 -0.09 -0.83
N GLU A 154 1.04 -0.90 0.21
CA GLU A 154 0.27 -2.15 0.11
C GLU A 154 -1.24 -1.96 -0.02
N TYR A 155 -1.72 -0.76 0.30
CA TYR A 155 -3.11 -0.34 0.18
C TYR A 155 -3.19 1.19 0.23
N GLY A 156 -4.37 1.73 -0.11
CA GLY A 156 -4.68 3.13 0.09
C GLY A 156 -6.13 3.31 0.51
N ILE A 157 -6.34 4.17 1.50
CA ILE A 157 -7.65 4.61 1.98
C ILE A 157 -7.73 6.11 1.75
N PHE A 158 -8.89 6.58 1.32
CA PHE A 158 -9.13 7.98 1.02
C PHE A 158 -10.57 8.37 1.37
N THR A 159 -10.76 9.58 1.88
CA THR A 159 -12.07 10.19 2.09
C THR A 159 -11.98 11.71 2.02
N LEU A 160 -13.11 12.36 1.70
CA LEU A 160 -13.28 13.79 1.95
C LEU A 160 -14.32 13.95 3.06
N ASP A 161 -13.88 14.46 4.21
CA ASP A 161 -14.67 14.61 5.42
C ASP A 161 -15.06 16.08 5.64
N GLN A 162 -16.03 16.32 6.52
CA GLN A 162 -16.33 17.68 6.97
C GLN A 162 -15.15 18.22 7.80
N PRO A 163 -14.57 19.39 7.46
CA PRO A 163 -13.39 19.92 8.16
C PRO A 163 -13.71 20.42 9.56
N ASP A 164 -14.95 20.87 9.78
CA ASP A 164 -15.42 21.42 11.04
C ASP A 164 -16.88 21.03 11.26
N ASN A 165 -17.14 20.30 12.35
CA ASN A 165 -18.48 19.80 12.70
C ASN A 165 -19.45 20.93 13.09
N GLU A 166 -18.95 22.09 13.52
CA GLU A 166 -19.79 23.26 13.83
C GLU A 166 -20.34 23.91 12.55
N PHE A 167 -19.61 23.77 11.44
CA PHE A 167 -19.96 24.36 10.15
C PHE A 167 -20.64 23.36 9.21
N HIS A 168 -21.92 23.09 9.43
CA HIS A 168 -22.71 22.13 8.64
C HIS A 168 -22.70 22.33 7.11
N SER A 169 -22.67 23.57 6.65
CA SER A 169 -22.64 23.90 5.21
C SER A 169 -21.23 24.32 4.77
N HIS A 170 -20.16 23.74 5.31
CA HIS A 170 -18.79 24.16 4.98
C HIS A 170 -18.52 24.11 3.46
N PRO A 171 -17.97 25.16 2.83
CA PRO A 171 -17.76 25.19 1.37
C PRO A 171 -16.58 24.31 0.90
N PHE A 172 -15.79 23.78 1.84
CA PHE A 172 -14.69 22.84 1.59
C PHE A 172 -14.90 21.52 2.31
N GLN A 173 -14.26 20.47 1.79
CA GLN A 173 -14.09 19.20 2.48
C GLN A 173 -12.61 18.99 2.81
N GLN A 174 -12.33 18.30 3.90
CA GLN A 174 -10.98 17.92 4.31
C GLN A 174 -10.60 16.58 3.68
N MET A 175 -9.51 16.58 2.94
CA MET A 175 -8.89 15.35 2.45
C MET A 175 -8.26 14.57 3.61
N ARG A 176 -8.62 13.29 3.76
CA ARG A 176 -7.97 12.36 4.68
C ARG A 176 -7.60 11.07 3.95
N TYR A 177 -6.45 10.52 4.29
CA TYR A 177 -5.91 9.35 3.62
C TYR A 177 -5.00 8.54 4.55
N HIS A 178 -4.83 7.26 4.21
CA HIS A 178 -3.92 6.36 4.89
C HIS A 178 -3.37 5.31 3.90
N PRO A 179 -2.09 4.91 3.96
CA PRO A 179 -1.05 5.37 4.90
C PRO A 179 -0.57 6.80 4.62
N SER A 180 0.12 7.41 5.59
CA SER A 180 0.72 8.75 5.43
C SER A 180 1.75 8.81 4.30
N SER A 181 2.34 7.67 3.94
CA SER A 181 3.26 7.54 2.80
C SER A 181 2.60 7.72 1.42
N LEU A 182 1.27 7.89 1.36
CA LEU A 182 0.55 8.35 0.17
C LEU A 182 0.74 9.85 -0.09
N VAL A 183 1.26 10.63 0.85
CA VAL A 183 1.43 12.07 0.63
C VAL A 183 2.33 12.34 -0.59
N TYR A 184 1.93 13.30 -1.43
CA TYR A 184 2.64 13.68 -2.67
C TYR A 184 2.78 12.57 -3.73
N THR A 185 1.94 11.53 -3.64
CA THR A 185 1.94 10.42 -4.60
C THR A 185 0.92 10.63 -5.72
N GLN A 186 1.21 10.12 -6.93
CA GLN A 186 0.21 10.04 -8.00
C GLN A 186 -0.89 9.02 -7.66
N TYR A 187 -0.63 8.12 -6.73
CA TYR A 187 -1.65 7.25 -6.17
C TYR A 187 -2.69 8.03 -5.36
N LEU A 188 -2.28 8.90 -4.43
CA LEU A 188 -3.20 9.77 -3.69
C LEU A 188 -4.01 10.67 -4.62
N ALA A 189 -3.36 11.23 -5.63
CA ALA A 189 -4.03 12.01 -6.68
C ALA A 189 -5.14 11.19 -7.36
N THR A 190 -4.88 9.92 -7.68
CA THR A 190 -5.88 9.02 -8.29
C THR A 190 -7.02 8.70 -7.33
N LEU A 191 -6.72 8.41 -6.06
CA LEU A 191 -7.72 8.18 -5.02
C LEU A 191 -8.63 9.41 -4.85
N PHE A 192 -8.03 10.60 -4.78
CA PHE A 192 -8.77 11.86 -4.72
C PHE A 192 -9.71 12.03 -5.92
N HIS A 193 -9.20 11.90 -7.15
CA HIS A 193 -10.03 12.18 -8.33
C HIS A 193 -11.13 11.18 -8.56
N THR A 194 -10.90 9.90 -8.29
CA THR A 194 -11.93 8.88 -8.46
C THR A 194 -13.08 9.04 -7.46
N ASP A 195 -12.76 9.38 -6.21
CA ASP A 195 -13.77 9.76 -5.21
C ASP A 195 -14.47 11.08 -5.57
N TYR A 196 -13.74 12.08 -6.05
CA TYR A 196 -14.31 13.37 -6.45
C TYR A 196 -15.22 13.24 -7.67
N LEU A 197 -14.85 12.45 -8.68
CA LEU A 197 -15.70 12.09 -9.80
C LEU A 197 -16.98 11.42 -9.31
N LEU A 198 -16.87 10.41 -8.45
CA LEU A 198 -18.03 9.73 -7.87
C LEU A 198 -18.99 10.72 -7.20
N LYS A 199 -18.47 11.69 -6.43
CA LYS A 199 -19.27 12.74 -5.80
C LYS A 199 -19.94 13.68 -6.79
N MET A 200 -19.26 14.05 -7.87
CA MET A 200 -19.87 14.87 -8.91
C MET A 200 -20.98 14.11 -9.65
N PHE A 201 -20.79 12.81 -9.91
CA PHE A 201 -21.84 11.95 -10.48
C PHE A 201 -23.05 11.82 -9.55
N THR A 202 -22.85 11.57 -8.26
CA THR A 202 -23.96 11.39 -7.30
C THR A 202 -24.75 12.68 -7.08
N THR A 203 -24.06 13.82 -6.96
CA THR A 203 -24.68 15.13 -6.69
C THR A 203 -25.24 15.83 -7.92
N GLY A 204 -24.79 15.46 -9.12
CA GLY A 204 -25.16 16.16 -10.36
C GLY A 204 -24.47 17.52 -10.53
N ALA A 205 -23.46 17.83 -9.71
CA ALA A 205 -22.72 19.09 -9.76
C ALA A 205 -21.24 18.87 -10.09
N GLU A 206 -20.74 19.55 -11.12
CA GLU A 206 -19.32 19.65 -11.43
C GLU A 206 -18.73 20.91 -10.77
N ILE A 207 -17.53 20.78 -10.22
CA ILE A 207 -16.78 21.88 -9.60
C ILE A 207 -15.57 22.22 -10.46
N CYS A 208 -15.42 23.51 -10.79
CA CYS A 208 -14.26 24.03 -11.48
C CYS A 208 -13.01 23.92 -10.59
N ALA A 209 -11.87 23.53 -11.15
CA ALA A 209 -10.61 23.48 -10.40
C ALA A 209 -9.96 24.84 -10.15
N LYS A 210 -10.42 25.91 -10.82
CA LYS A 210 -9.84 27.25 -10.66
C LYS A 210 -10.73 28.14 -9.80
N PRO A 211 -10.15 29.05 -9.00
CA PRO A 211 -10.91 30.02 -8.23
C PRO A 211 -11.81 30.85 -9.16
N PRO A 212 -13.09 31.06 -8.80
CA PRO A 212 -13.70 30.85 -7.49
C PRO A 212 -14.34 29.47 -7.26
N PHE A 213 -13.91 28.44 -7.99
CA PHE A 213 -14.44 27.07 -7.94
C PHE A 213 -15.93 27.04 -8.26
N ASP A 214 -16.28 27.66 -9.40
CA ASP A 214 -17.66 27.72 -9.88
C ASP A 214 -18.28 26.33 -9.97
N ILE A 215 -19.60 26.28 -9.80
CA ILE A 215 -20.39 25.04 -9.82
C ILE A 215 -21.27 25.06 -11.05
N GLN A 216 -21.27 23.97 -11.82
CA GLN A 216 -22.18 23.80 -12.95
C GLN A 216 -22.90 22.45 -12.88
N PRO A 217 -24.11 22.32 -13.44
CA PRO A 217 -24.74 21.02 -13.65
C PRO A 217 -23.85 20.10 -14.50
N ILE A 218 -23.67 18.84 -14.10
CA ILE A 218 -22.78 17.90 -14.82
C ILE A 218 -23.22 17.67 -16.27
N ASN A 219 -24.51 17.80 -16.57
CA ASN A 219 -25.07 17.64 -17.92
C ASN A 219 -24.61 18.73 -18.91
N LYS A 220 -24.09 19.86 -18.42
CA LYS A 220 -23.45 20.90 -19.24
C LYS A 220 -21.94 20.69 -19.39
N GLY A 221 -21.35 19.84 -18.56
CA GLY A 221 -19.92 19.60 -18.49
C GLY A 221 -19.53 18.15 -18.78
N PHE A 222 -18.70 17.56 -17.91
CA PHE A 222 -18.03 16.28 -18.19
C PHE A 222 -18.97 15.11 -18.50
N PHE A 223 -20.23 15.15 -18.02
CA PHE A 223 -21.20 14.08 -18.26
C PHE A 223 -21.52 13.88 -19.74
N GLN A 224 -21.30 14.92 -20.57
CA GLN A 224 -21.44 14.84 -22.02
C GLN A 224 -20.45 13.87 -22.68
N ARG A 225 -19.35 13.51 -22.00
CA ARG A 225 -18.41 12.48 -22.47
C ARG A 225 -19.06 11.12 -22.61
N LEU A 226 -20.04 10.82 -21.75
CA LEU A 226 -20.68 9.52 -21.73
C LEU A 226 -21.66 9.35 -22.90
N PRO A 227 -21.82 8.12 -23.43
CA PRO A 227 -22.88 7.82 -24.37
C PRO A 227 -24.25 7.92 -23.69
N LYS A 228 -25.30 8.19 -24.48
CA LYS A 228 -26.65 8.49 -23.97
C LYS A 228 -27.23 7.41 -23.06
N TYR A 229 -26.96 6.13 -23.30
CA TYR A 229 -27.45 5.08 -22.42
C TYR A 229 -26.75 5.11 -21.05
N LEU A 230 -25.44 5.40 -20.97
CA LEU A 230 -24.75 5.58 -19.69
C LEU A 230 -25.23 6.83 -18.97
N GLN A 231 -25.49 7.93 -19.71
CA GLN A 231 -26.09 9.13 -19.12
C GLN A 231 -27.43 8.81 -18.44
N GLU A 232 -28.28 7.99 -19.07
CA GLU A 232 -29.56 7.58 -18.49
C GLU A 232 -29.39 6.67 -17.26
N LYS A 233 -28.44 5.72 -17.30
CA LYS A 233 -28.16 4.81 -16.18
C LYS A 233 -27.55 5.50 -14.97
N LEU A 234 -26.79 6.58 -15.20
CA LEU A 234 -26.04 7.32 -14.19
C LEU A 234 -26.61 8.72 -13.95
N LYS A 235 -27.90 8.91 -14.23
CA LYS A 235 -28.56 10.18 -13.93
C LYS A 235 -28.34 10.54 -12.44
N PRO A 236 -28.12 11.82 -12.12
CA PRO A 236 -27.94 12.27 -10.74
C PRO A 236 -29.07 11.81 -9.82
N ILE A 237 -28.75 11.57 -8.54
CA ILE A 237 -29.71 11.04 -7.55
C ILE A 237 -30.93 11.95 -7.38
N ASN A 238 -30.73 13.27 -7.45
CA ASN A 238 -31.80 14.27 -7.38
C ASN A 238 -32.72 14.31 -8.62
N GLU A 239 -32.39 13.61 -9.70
CA GLU A 239 -33.20 13.52 -10.92
C GLU A 239 -34.07 12.24 -10.97
N TYR A 240 -34.05 11.39 -9.93
CA TYR A 240 -34.94 10.24 -9.85
C TYR A 240 -36.36 10.68 -9.45
N GLU A 241 -37.34 10.42 -10.32
CA GLU A 241 -38.76 10.71 -10.10
C GLU A 241 -39.38 9.81 -9.01
N ARG A 242 -39.16 10.13 -7.73
CA ARG A 242 -39.95 9.57 -6.61
C ARG A 242 -40.07 10.58 -5.47
N ASN A 243 -41.23 10.59 -4.80
CA ASN A 243 -41.53 11.29 -3.54
C ASN A 243 -40.71 10.71 -2.36
N ILE A 244 -39.40 10.61 -2.51
CA ILE A 244 -38.49 10.14 -1.46
C ILE A 244 -38.11 11.36 -0.65
N ALA A 245 -38.14 11.22 0.67
CA ALA A 245 -37.82 12.26 1.62
C ALA A 245 -36.55 13.01 1.19
N PHE A 246 -36.73 14.21 0.65
CA PHE A 246 -35.62 15.14 0.40
C PHE A 246 -34.82 15.27 1.69
N GLY A 247 -33.52 14.99 1.65
CA GLY A 247 -32.59 15.28 2.75
C GLY A 247 -31.96 14.10 3.49
N GLN A 248 -32.04 12.86 2.99
CA GLN A 248 -31.22 11.76 3.52
C GLN A 248 -29.80 11.82 2.94
N ALA A 249 -28.81 11.99 3.81
CA ALA A 249 -27.41 12.04 3.41
C ALA A 249 -26.87 10.62 3.24
N HIS A 250 -26.15 10.37 2.16
CA HIS A 250 -25.50 9.08 1.90
C HIS A 250 -24.01 9.28 1.69
N ARG A 251 -23.22 8.37 2.26
CA ARG A 251 -21.80 8.23 1.93
C ARG A 251 -21.67 7.29 0.74
N PHE A 252 -20.85 7.65 -0.23
CA PHE A 252 -20.47 6.78 -1.35
C PHE A 252 -18.96 6.61 -1.37
N TRP A 253 -18.48 5.40 -1.69
CA TRP A 253 -17.05 5.13 -1.87
C TRP A 253 -16.83 4.01 -2.89
N ILE A 254 -15.62 3.96 -3.45
CA ILE A 254 -15.16 2.87 -4.33
C ILE A 254 -14.33 1.91 -3.50
N GLU A 255 -14.60 0.62 -3.62
CA GLU A 255 -13.76 -0.42 -3.02
C GLU A 255 -13.54 -1.59 -3.97
N PRO A 256 -12.40 -2.29 -3.86
CA PRO A 256 -12.20 -3.56 -4.55
C PRO A 256 -13.07 -4.66 -3.94
N ASP A 257 -13.65 -5.50 -4.78
CA ASP A 257 -14.41 -6.67 -4.34
C ASP A 257 -13.48 -7.84 -3.99
N LYS A 258 -12.94 -8.53 -5.01
CA LYS A 258 -11.94 -9.58 -4.84
C LYS A 258 -10.88 -9.46 -5.92
N LEU A 259 -9.62 -9.42 -5.51
CA LEU A 259 -8.47 -9.61 -6.41
C LEU A 259 -8.23 -11.10 -6.59
N ASN A 260 -8.35 -11.58 -7.82
CA ASN A 260 -7.94 -12.93 -8.18
C ASN A 260 -6.45 -12.93 -8.50
N TYR A 261 -5.72 -13.92 -8.00
CA TYR A 261 -4.30 -14.10 -8.30
C TYR A 261 -3.94 -15.58 -8.34
N GLU A 262 -2.88 -15.91 -9.07
CA GLU A 262 -2.32 -17.25 -9.20
C GLU A 262 -0.83 -17.21 -8.86
N ILE A 263 -0.37 -18.23 -8.13
CA ILE A 263 1.06 -18.41 -7.82
C ILE A 263 1.58 -19.60 -8.63
N VAL A 264 2.43 -19.32 -9.61
CA VAL A 264 3.08 -20.34 -10.43
C VAL A 264 4.48 -20.57 -9.90
N GLN A 265 4.69 -21.71 -9.25
CA GLN A 265 6.00 -22.17 -8.80
C GLN A 265 6.74 -22.82 -9.98
N ARG A 266 7.87 -22.23 -10.38
CA ARG A 266 8.80 -22.79 -11.37
C ARG A 266 10.05 -23.31 -10.67
N GLU A 267 10.87 -24.05 -11.39
CA GLU A 267 12.14 -24.55 -10.87
C GLU A 267 13.03 -23.41 -10.35
N THR A 268 13.24 -22.37 -11.16
CA THR A 268 14.15 -21.26 -10.85
C THR A 268 13.44 -19.97 -10.38
N SER A 269 12.11 -19.90 -10.42
CA SER A 269 11.38 -18.68 -10.08
C SER A 269 10.02 -18.94 -9.42
N THR A 270 9.47 -17.90 -8.77
CA THR A 270 8.07 -17.84 -8.33
C THR A 270 7.40 -16.69 -9.06
N LEU A 271 6.36 -16.98 -9.84
CA LEU A 271 5.58 -15.98 -10.57
C LEU A 271 4.22 -15.77 -9.88
N PHE A 272 3.91 -14.53 -9.52
CA PHE A 272 2.60 -14.12 -9.04
C PHE A 272 1.87 -13.42 -10.19
N LEU A 273 0.84 -14.05 -10.72
CA LEU A 273 -0.05 -13.48 -11.73
C LEU A 273 -1.24 -12.85 -11.02
N VAL A 274 -1.58 -11.61 -11.37
CA VAL A 274 -2.76 -10.91 -10.88
C VAL A 274 -3.78 -10.81 -12.01
N GLY A 275 -5.00 -11.26 -11.71
CA GLY A 275 -6.13 -11.13 -12.62
C GLY A 275 -6.79 -9.75 -12.54
N ASP A 276 -7.92 -9.61 -13.21
CA ASP A 276 -8.69 -8.38 -13.14
C ASP A 276 -9.27 -8.12 -11.74
N VAL A 277 -9.37 -6.84 -11.37
CA VAL A 277 -9.94 -6.38 -10.09
C VAL A 277 -11.31 -5.78 -10.36
N ARG A 278 -12.36 -6.42 -9.86
CA ARG A 278 -13.69 -5.81 -9.90
C ARG A 278 -13.78 -4.73 -8.83
N LEU A 279 -14.00 -3.49 -9.25
CA LEU A 279 -14.34 -2.38 -8.36
C LEU A 279 -15.85 -2.27 -8.22
N ARG A 280 -16.30 -1.86 -7.03
CA ARG A 280 -17.71 -1.59 -6.74
C ARG A 280 -17.87 -0.26 -6.03
N VAL A 281 -18.99 0.39 -6.32
CA VAL A 281 -19.45 1.55 -5.56
C VAL A 281 -20.34 1.04 -4.43
N ARG A 282 -19.95 1.40 -3.21
CA ARG A 282 -20.76 1.21 -2.01
C ARG A 282 -21.48 2.50 -1.66
N LYS A 283 -22.58 2.34 -0.95
CA LYS A 283 -23.33 3.42 -0.34
C LYS A 283 -23.63 3.08 1.11
N HIS A 284 -23.78 4.09 1.95
CA HIS A 284 -24.26 3.93 3.31
C HIS A 284 -25.10 5.15 3.72
N LEU A 285 -26.23 4.90 4.39
CA LEU A 285 -27.11 5.97 4.87
C LEU A 285 -26.47 6.62 6.09
N LEU A 286 -26.46 7.94 6.13
CA LEU A 286 -25.97 8.73 7.27
C LEU A 286 -27.16 9.31 8.04
N ARG A 287 -27.16 9.13 9.36
CA ARG A 287 -28.11 9.76 10.28
C ARG A 287 -27.40 10.70 11.23
N ARG A 288 -28.08 11.76 11.66
CA ARG A 288 -27.57 12.60 12.74
C ARG A 288 -27.77 11.90 14.07
N ASN A 289 -26.68 11.71 14.82
CA ASN A 289 -26.75 11.24 16.20
C ASN A 289 -27.30 12.34 17.13
N HIS A 290 -27.39 12.05 18.44
CA HIS A 290 -27.88 12.99 19.44
C HIS A 290 -27.01 14.25 19.58
N GLU A 291 -25.72 14.17 19.21
CA GLU A 291 -24.77 15.27 19.15
C GLU A 291 -24.89 16.10 17.85
N GLY A 292 -25.73 15.65 16.91
CA GLY A 292 -25.91 16.28 15.61
C GLY A 292 -24.87 15.90 14.56
N GLN A 293 -23.95 14.99 14.86
CA GLN A 293 -22.94 14.50 13.91
C GLN A 293 -23.57 13.48 12.95
N LEU A 294 -23.16 13.48 11.69
CA LEU A 294 -23.54 12.45 10.73
C LEU A 294 -22.75 11.17 11.02
N VAL A 295 -23.46 10.10 11.36
CA VAL A 295 -22.92 8.76 11.61
C VAL A 295 -23.61 7.74 10.71
N ASP A 296 -22.89 6.64 10.46
CA ASP A 296 -23.37 5.50 9.71
C ASP A 296 -24.62 4.88 10.38
N ASP A 297 -25.67 4.61 9.61
CA ASP A 297 -26.88 3.93 10.08
C ASP A 297 -26.67 2.40 10.09
N GLU A 298 -26.58 1.83 11.28
CA GLU A 298 -26.37 0.38 11.45
C GLU A 298 -27.57 -0.46 10.98
N ASN A 299 -28.74 0.14 10.76
CA ASN A 299 -29.94 -0.56 10.31
C ASN A 299 -30.18 -0.35 8.81
N GLU A 300 -29.65 -1.25 7.96
CA GLU A 300 -30.04 -1.29 6.55
C GLU A 300 -31.44 -1.91 6.38
N ASP A 301 -32.46 -1.05 6.36
CA ASP A 301 -33.84 -1.45 6.05
C ASP A 301 -33.98 -1.97 4.60
N GLU A 302 -34.94 -2.85 4.30
CA GLU A 302 -35.16 -3.34 2.92
C GLU A 302 -35.42 -2.21 1.91
N TYR A 303 -36.00 -1.09 2.37
CA TYR A 303 -36.24 0.10 1.55
C TYR A 303 -34.93 0.66 0.96
N GLU A 304 -33.84 0.62 1.72
CA GLU A 304 -32.52 1.06 1.30
C GLU A 304 -31.98 0.27 0.09
N LYS A 305 -32.42 -0.96 -0.13
CA LYS A 305 -31.97 -1.76 -1.29
C LYS A 305 -32.57 -1.28 -2.61
N SER A 306 -33.66 -0.50 -2.56
CA SER A 306 -34.38 0.00 -3.73
C SER A 306 -34.33 1.53 -3.87
N SER A 307 -33.53 2.19 -3.04
CA SER A 307 -33.34 3.64 -3.08
C SER A 307 -32.62 4.10 -4.36
N PRO A 308 -32.82 5.36 -4.82
CA PRO A 308 -32.05 5.95 -5.90
C PRO A 308 -30.53 5.80 -5.72
N GLU A 309 -30.06 5.91 -4.48
CA GLU A 309 -28.67 5.72 -4.09
C GLU A 309 -28.18 4.30 -4.35
N SER A 310 -28.99 3.29 -3.99
CA SER A 310 -28.70 1.89 -4.33
C SER A 310 -28.75 1.63 -5.83
N MET A 311 -29.72 2.22 -6.54
CA MET A 311 -29.81 2.09 -8.00
C MET A 311 -28.59 2.70 -8.70
N PHE A 312 -28.17 3.90 -8.27
CA PHE A 312 -26.97 4.56 -8.76
C PHE A 312 -25.72 3.74 -8.46
N ALA A 313 -25.52 3.31 -7.21
CA ALA A 313 -24.33 2.54 -6.80
C ALA A 313 -24.23 1.23 -7.59
N LYS A 314 -25.35 0.54 -7.81
CA LYS A 314 -25.42 -0.65 -8.65
C LYS A 314 -25.10 -0.34 -10.11
N ALA A 315 -25.72 0.68 -10.69
CA ALA A 315 -25.48 1.06 -12.09
C ALA A 315 -24.01 1.45 -12.33
N PHE A 316 -23.43 2.25 -11.43
CA PHE A 316 -22.02 2.62 -11.51
C PHE A 316 -21.10 1.40 -11.38
N THR A 317 -21.42 0.47 -10.48
CA THR A 317 -20.67 -0.79 -10.31
C THR A 317 -20.74 -1.68 -11.56
N ASP A 318 -21.94 -1.86 -12.12
CA ASP A 318 -22.17 -2.74 -13.27
C ASP A 318 -21.52 -2.18 -14.56
N HIS A 319 -21.38 -0.85 -14.65
CA HIS A 319 -20.77 -0.16 -15.78
C HIS A 319 -19.39 0.43 -15.48
N TYR A 320 -18.72 0.05 -14.39
CA TYR A 320 -17.50 0.70 -13.90
C TYR A 320 -16.41 0.81 -14.96
N ASP A 321 -16.07 -0.31 -15.60
CA ASP A 321 -15.02 -0.36 -16.63
C ASP A 321 -15.42 0.41 -17.90
N GLU A 322 -16.71 0.41 -18.22
CA GLU A 322 -17.25 1.13 -19.37
C GLU A 322 -17.19 2.65 -19.18
N ILE A 323 -17.53 3.13 -17.98
CA ILE A 323 -17.34 4.52 -17.55
C ILE A 323 -15.85 4.86 -17.57
N GLY A 324 -15.00 3.94 -17.13
CA GLY A 324 -13.55 4.07 -17.13
C GLY A 324 -12.93 4.34 -18.51
N ASN A 325 -13.57 3.91 -19.60
CA ASN A 325 -13.13 4.26 -20.96
C ASN A 325 -13.28 5.76 -21.28
N TYR A 326 -14.10 6.49 -20.53
CA TYR A 326 -14.32 7.93 -20.65
C TYR A 326 -13.63 8.73 -19.53
N PHE A 327 -13.38 8.07 -18.39
CA PHE A 327 -12.70 8.58 -17.20
C PHE A 327 -11.57 7.62 -16.79
N PRO A 328 -10.41 7.68 -17.48
CA PRO A 328 -9.33 6.70 -17.32
C PRO A 328 -8.73 6.65 -15.90
N GLU A 329 -9.00 7.65 -15.07
CA GLU A 329 -8.69 7.67 -13.64
C GLU A 329 -9.30 6.48 -12.90
N LEU A 330 -10.50 6.03 -13.29
CA LEU A 330 -11.18 4.87 -12.70
C LEU A 330 -10.45 3.57 -13.06
N LEU A 331 -10.03 3.41 -14.32
CA LEU A 331 -9.24 2.24 -14.75
C LEU A 331 -7.84 2.25 -14.13
N ARG A 332 -7.23 3.43 -14.01
CA ARG A 332 -5.95 3.59 -13.32
C ARG A 332 -6.03 3.14 -11.88
N LEU A 333 -7.11 3.42 -11.15
CA LEU A 333 -7.29 2.94 -9.78
C LEU A 333 -7.22 1.41 -9.69
N LYS A 334 -7.79 0.67 -10.67
CA LYS A 334 -7.67 -0.80 -10.74
C LYS A 334 -6.22 -1.23 -10.80
N GLU A 335 -5.43 -0.60 -11.67
CA GLU A 335 -4.03 -0.97 -11.88
C GLU A 335 -3.13 -0.60 -10.69
N LEU A 336 -3.37 0.53 -10.03
CA LEU A 336 -2.66 0.89 -8.81
C LEU A 336 -2.96 -0.07 -7.65
N LEU A 337 -4.19 -0.55 -7.52
CA LEU A 337 -4.56 -1.57 -6.53
C LEU A 337 -3.85 -2.90 -6.80
N LYS A 338 -3.67 -3.29 -8.08
CA LYS A 338 -2.85 -4.45 -8.45
C LYS A 338 -1.39 -4.24 -8.07
N LEU A 339 -0.80 -3.08 -8.35
CA LEU A 339 0.58 -2.77 -7.92
C LEU A 339 0.74 -2.86 -6.40
N SER A 340 -0.23 -2.35 -5.63
CA SER A 340 -0.26 -2.48 -4.17
C SER A 340 -0.27 -3.94 -3.70
N ALA A 341 -1.09 -4.78 -4.35
CA ALA A 341 -1.12 -6.20 -4.05
C ALA A 341 0.21 -6.90 -4.40
N LEU A 342 0.83 -6.55 -5.52
CA LEU A 342 2.16 -7.07 -5.89
C LEU A 342 3.23 -6.61 -4.90
N CYS A 343 3.18 -5.37 -4.41
CA CYS A 343 4.06 -4.88 -3.35
C CYS A 343 3.89 -5.72 -2.07
N LYS A 344 2.66 -6.00 -1.67
CA LYS A 344 2.35 -6.89 -0.54
C LYS A 344 2.90 -8.31 -0.74
N PHE A 345 2.74 -8.88 -1.93
CA PHE A 345 3.31 -10.20 -2.26
C PHE A 345 4.84 -10.19 -2.23
N ALA A 346 5.47 -9.14 -2.77
CA ALA A 346 6.92 -8.97 -2.73
C ALA A 346 7.44 -8.93 -1.30
N ARG A 347 6.79 -8.16 -0.43
CA ARG A 347 7.16 -8.08 0.99
C ARG A 347 6.98 -9.42 1.70
N ALA A 348 5.85 -10.09 1.52
CA ALA A 348 5.60 -11.39 2.13
C ALA A 348 6.59 -12.46 1.63
N HIS A 349 6.94 -12.45 0.35
CA HIS A 349 7.96 -13.34 -0.21
C HIS A 349 9.33 -13.04 0.39
N TYR A 350 9.68 -11.76 0.52
CA TYR A 350 10.94 -11.33 1.10
C TYR A 350 11.06 -11.67 2.60
N GLN A 351 9.98 -11.50 3.38
CA GLN A 351 9.93 -11.90 4.79
C GLN A 351 10.16 -13.40 4.97
N LYS A 352 9.54 -14.23 4.12
CA LYS A 352 9.77 -15.69 4.13
C LYS A 352 11.23 -16.05 3.83
N LEU A 353 11.90 -15.31 2.94
CA LEU A 353 13.33 -15.51 2.68
C LEU A 353 14.18 -15.09 3.90
N SER A 354 13.82 -14.02 4.60
CA SER A 354 14.58 -13.56 5.78
C SER A 354 14.36 -14.40 7.05
N GLU A 355 13.18 -15.00 7.24
CA GLU A 355 12.83 -15.76 8.45
C GLU A 355 13.25 -17.24 8.39
N ALA A 356 13.45 -17.79 7.19
CA ALA A 356 13.79 -19.20 6.97
C ALA A 356 15.19 -19.71 7.42
N PRO A 357 16.23 -18.91 7.77
CA PRO A 357 17.55 -19.51 8.01
C PRO A 357 17.64 -20.27 9.34
N HIS A 358 17.32 -19.66 10.48
CA HIS A 358 17.89 -20.13 11.75
C HIS A 358 17.39 -21.48 12.25
N GLU A 359 16.09 -21.74 12.20
CA GLU A 359 15.51 -22.98 12.73
C GLU A 359 15.78 -24.16 11.78
N SER A 360 15.64 -23.95 10.47
CA SER A 360 15.97 -24.96 9.45
C SER A 360 17.47 -25.29 9.42
N ILE A 361 18.36 -24.30 9.60
CA ILE A 361 19.82 -24.54 9.70
C ILE A 361 20.13 -25.35 10.95
N ARG A 362 19.51 -25.00 12.08
CA ARG A 362 19.72 -25.72 13.35
C ARG A 362 19.27 -27.18 13.24
N ASP A 363 18.10 -27.44 12.67
CA ASP A 363 17.60 -28.80 12.44
C ASP A 363 18.50 -29.57 11.48
N PHE A 364 19.00 -28.93 10.43
CA PHE A 364 19.97 -29.52 9.50
C PHE A 364 21.30 -29.87 10.19
N ILE A 365 21.84 -28.98 11.02
CA ILE A 365 23.07 -29.21 11.80
C ILE A 365 22.86 -30.39 12.76
N ARG A 366 21.75 -30.42 13.50
CA ARG A 366 21.41 -31.51 14.43
C ARG A 366 21.22 -32.84 13.72
N PHE A 367 20.50 -32.84 12.61
CA PHE A 367 20.33 -34.03 11.77
C PHE A 367 21.69 -34.53 11.29
N THR A 368 22.54 -33.65 10.76
CA THR A 368 23.89 -34.01 10.30
C THR A 368 24.73 -34.58 11.44
N ARG A 369 24.70 -33.97 12.64
CA ARG A 369 25.37 -34.51 13.84
C ARG A 369 24.87 -35.90 14.20
N SER A 370 23.57 -36.12 14.10
CA SER A 370 22.96 -37.40 14.42
C SER A 370 23.46 -38.53 13.50
N GLN A 371 23.87 -38.23 12.26
CA GLN A 371 24.40 -39.22 11.33
C GLN A 371 25.88 -39.56 11.58
N LEU A 372 26.59 -38.78 12.42
CA LEU A 372 28.02 -38.94 12.70
C LEU A 372 28.25 -39.77 13.98
N HIS A 373 27.68 -40.97 14.06
CA HIS A 373 27.70 -41.81 15.26
C HIS A 373 29.10 -42.24 15.73
N GLU A 374 30.10 -42.22 14.84
CA GLU A 374 31.43 -42.78 15.08
C GLU A 374 32.56 -41.74 15.02
N TYR A 375 32.23 -40.44 14.97
CA TYR A 375 33.21 -39.36 14.92
C TYR A 375 33.62 -38.87 16.32
N PRO A 376 34.91 -38.53 16.57
CA PRO A 376 36.05 -38.69 15.66
C PRO A 376 36.50 -40.15 15.61
N HIS A 377 36.86 -40.64 14.43
CA HIS A 377 37.37 -42.01 14.27
C HIS A 377 38.78 -42.16 14.85
N ALA A 378 39.60 -41.11 14.85
CA ALA A 378 40.97 -41.13 15.35
C ALA A 378 41.09 -41.06 16.90
N ASN A 379 40.09 -41.53 17.64
CA ASN A 379 40.15 -41.59 19.11
C ASN A 379 40.98 -42.80 19.60
N ASP A 380 41.51 -42.72 20.83
CA ASP A 380 42.37 -43.76 21.42
C ASP A 380 41.69 -45.14 21.46
N PHE A 381 40.39 -45.18 21.72
CA PHE A 381 39.61 -46.41 21.75
C PHE A 381 39.56 -47.10 20.38
N SER A 382 39.27 -46.34 19.33
CA SER A 382 39.19 -46.85 17.95
C SER A 382 40.56 -47.30 17.46
N VAL A 383 41.62 -46.53 17.74
CA VAL A 383 43.00 -46.91 17.43
C VAL A 383 43.35 -48.24 18.08
N GLU A 384 43.04 -48.42 19.37
CA GLU A 384 43.30 -49.67 20.09
C GLU A 384 42.44 -50.84 19.59
N MET A 385 41.18 -50.58 19.23
CA MET A 385 40.28 -51.57 18.65
C MET A 385 40.82 -52.10 17.31
N TYR A 386 41.19 -51.21 16.39
CA TYR A 386 41.78 -51.58 15.10
C TYR A 386 43.15 -52.26 15.26
N TYR A 387 43.96 -51.81 16.22
CA TYR A 387 45.23 -52.46 16.55
C TYR A 387 45.02 -53.91 16.99
N LYS A 388 44.10 -54.16 17.93
CA LYS A 388 43.76 -55.52 18.39
C LYS A 388 43.18 -56.37 17.27
N LYS A 389 42.32 -55.79 16.41
CA LYS A 389 41.74 -56.47 15.25
C LYS A 389 42.83 -56.93 14.28
N LEU A 390 43.78 -56.06 13.92
CA LEU A 390 44.89 -56.40 13.03
C LEU A 390 45.77 -57.51 13.62
N LEU A 391 46.08 -57.46 14.92
CA LEU A 391 46.84 -58.53 15.56
C LEU A 391 46.10 -59.87 15.53
N LEU A 392 44.80 -59.86 15.80
CA LEU A 392 43.96 -61.05 15.77
C LEU A 392 43.88 -61.66 14.36
N GLU A 393 43.67 -60.82 13.33
CA GLU A 393 43.61 -61.23 11.92
C GLU A 393 44.93 -61.83 11.43
N ASN A 394 46.06 -61.45 12.03
CA ASN A 394 47.38 -61.98 11.71
C ASN A 394 47.84 -63.10 12.68
N HIS A 395 46.98 -63.55 13.60
CA HIS A 395 47.29 -64.55 14.62
C HIS A 395 48.49 -64.20 15.54
N ILE A 396 48.70 -62.91 15.80
CA ILE A 396 49.79 -62.40 16.66
C ILE A 396 49.25 -62.08 18.06
N SER A 397 49.88 -62.62 19.11
CA SER A 397 49.57 -62.22 20.48
C SER A 397 50.09 -60.81 20.76
N SER A 398 49.27 -59.96 21.38
CA SER A 398 49.67 -58.59 21.77
C SER A 398 50.86 -58.54 22.72
N PHE A 399 51.14 -59.62 23.46
CA PHE A 399 52.30 -59.74 24.34
C PHE A 399 53.62 -60.00 23.59
N ASN A 400 53.54 -60.44 22.33
CA ASN A 400 54.70 -60.79 21.51
C ASN A 400 55.16 -59.63 20.61
N VAL A 401 54.46 -58.49 20.62
CA VAL A 401 54.81 -57.33 19.80
C VAL A 401 55.71 -56.40 20.61
N PRO A 402 56.95 -56.11 20.17
CA PRO A 402 57.80 -55.13 20.81
C PRO A 402 57.10 -53.77 20.95
N TYR A 403 57.30 -53.09 22.08
CA TYR A 403 56.63 -51.81 22.37
C TYR A 403 56.81 -50.77 21.24
N ALA A 404 58.00 -50.70 20.65
CA ALA A 404 58.30 -49.76 19.57
C ALA A 404 57.47 -50.05 18.31
N GLU A 405 57.32 -51.32 17.94
CA GLU A 405 56.52 -51.77 16.80
C GLU A 405 55.02 -51.57 17.06
N ALA A 406 54.57 -51.89 18.28
CA ALA A 406 53.19 -51.65 18.70
C ALA A 406 52.83 -50.16 18.65
N ASN A 407 53.73 -49.28 19.09
CA ASN A 407 53.54 -47.85 19.03
C ASN A 407 53.56 -47.33 17.58
N ALA A 408 54.50 -47.82 16.75
CA ALA A 408 54.55 -47.47 15.34
C ALA A 408 53.27 -47.87 14.59
N LEU A 409 52.75 -49.07 14.85
CA LEU A 409 51.50 -49.55 14.25
C LEU A 409 50.29 -48.72 14.72
N ARG A 410 50.20 -48.38 16.01
CA ARG A 410 49.14 -47.48 16.52
C ARG A 410 49.20 -46.09 15.90
N MET A 411 50.41 -45.54 15.72
CA MET A 411 50.61 -44.25 15.05
C MET A 411 50.16 -44.32 13.58
N GLU A 412 50.45 -45.41 12.89
CA GLU A 412 50.01 -45.61 11.50
C GLU A 412 48.48 -45.75 11.40
N ILE A 413 47.86 -46.54 12.28
CA ILE A 413 46.39 -46.66 12.37
C ILE A 413 45.77 -45.28 12.66
N ARG A 414 46.33 -44.53 13.61
CA ARG A 414 45.87 -43.18 13.93
C ARG A 414 45.97 -42.25 12.72
N ARG A 415 47.08 -42.29 11.98
CA ARG A 415 47.26 -41.50 10.76
C ARG A 415 46.20 -41.83 9.71
N GLN A 416 45.87 -43.11 9.53
CA GLN A 416 44.82 -43.54 8.59
C GLN A 416 43.43 -43.08 9.03
N LEU A 417 43.09 -43.22 10.32
CA LEU A 417 41.81 -42.74 10.87
C LEU A 417 41.69 -41.21 10.80
N GLN A 418 42.79 -40.47 11.05
CA GLN A 418 42.83 -39.02 10.86
C GLN A 418 42.58 -38.62 9.40
N ALA A 419 43.05 -39.40 8.43
CA ALA A 419 42.75 -39.15 7.02
C ALA A 419 41.26 -39.36 6.70
N VAL A 420 40.59 -40.30 7.37
CA VAL A 420 39.13 -40.50 7.27
C VAL A 420 38.39 -39.31 7.88
N ASP A 421 38.75 -38.89 9.09
CA ASP A 421 38.17 -37.72 9.76
C ASP A 421 38.31 -36.46 8.90
N GLN A 422 39.50 -36.25 8.32
CA GLN A 422 39.78 -35.12 7.42
C GLN A 422 38.89 -35.12 6.18
N LYS A 423 38.60 -36.32 5.62
CA LYS A 423 37.70 -36.47 4.48
C LYS A 423 36.24 -36.18 4.86
N ILE A 424 35.81 -36.58 6.06
CA ILE A 424 34.48 -36.25 6.58
C ILE A 424 34.33 -34.73 6.72
N ILE A 425 35.32 -34.05 7.31
CA ILE A 425 35.35 -32.59 7.44
C ILE A 425 35.24 -31.90 6.08
N GLU A 426 35.96 -32.39 5.07
CA GLU A 426 35.89 -31.85 3.70
C GLU A 426 34.52 -32.02 3.06
N GLN A 427 33.92 -33.21 3.20
CA GLN A 427 32.56 -33.49 2.71
C GLN A 427 31.53 -32.60 3.40
N LEU A 428 31.62 -32.47 4.73
CA LEU A 428 30.75 -31.58 5.48
C LEU A 428 30.95 -30.13 5.04
N THR A 429 32.19 -29.69 4.86
CA THR A 429 32.51 -28.33 4.39
C THR A 429 31.84 -28.06 3.04
N ASP A 430 31.91 -29.00 2.10
CA ASP A 430 31.26 -28.84 0.80
C ASP A 430 29.73 -28.78 0.91
N VAL A 431 29.13 -29.66 1.72
CA VAL A 431 27.67 -29.66 1.94
C VAL A 431 27.21 -28.35 2.60
N PHE A 432 27.89 -27.90 3.66
CA PHE A 432 27.55 -26.66 4.36
C PHE A 432 27.80 -25.42 3.49
N CYS A 433 28.87 -25.38 2.70
CA CYS A 433 29.11 -24.29 1.75
C CYS A 433 28.05 -24.24 0.64
N GLN A 434 27.62 -25.39 0.12
CA GLN A 434 26.51 -25.47 -0.85
C GLN A 434 25.21 -24.96 -0.24
N GLN A 435 24.88 -25.39 0.98
CA GLN A 435 23.66 -24.99 1.68
C GLN A 435 23.66 -23.50 2.06
N ALA A 436 24.83 -22.93 2.37
CA ALA A 436 25.00 -21.52 2.72
C ALA A 436 25.22 -20.61 1.49
N HIS A 437 25.29 -21.18 0.28
CA HIS A 437 25.66 -20.47 -0.95
C HIS A 437 26.96 -19.64 -0.85
N THR A 438 27.95 -20.11 -0.07
CA THR A 438 29.21 -19.39 0.18
C THR A 438 30.42 -20.08 -0.45
N SER A 439 31.37 -19.28 -0.93
CA SER A 439 32.68 -19.74 -1.39
C SER A 439 33.75 -19.74 -0.29
N ALA A 440 33.41 -19.31 0.93
CA ALA A 440 34.31 -19.20 2.07
C ALA A 440 34.63 -20.55 2.74
N LYS A 441 35.16 -21.52 1.97
CA LYS A 441 35.44 -22.89 2.43
C LYS A 441 36.37 -22.95 3.64
N ILE A 442 37.34 -22.05 3.73
CA ILE A 442 38.33 -22.04 4.83
C ILE A 442 37.65 -21.76 6.17
N ASN A 443 36.84 -20.69 6.23
CA ASN A 443 36.11 -20.31 7.45
C ASN A 443 35.08 -21.37 7.85
N MET A 444 34.37 -21.95 6.86
CA MET A 444 33.40 -23.01 7.10
C MET A 444 34.07 -24.26 7.69
N LYS A 445 35.23 -24.66 7.14
CA LYS A 445 36.01 -25.80 7.63
C LYS A 445 36.43 -25.64 9.08
N GLU A 446 36.89 -24.46 9.47
CA GLU A 446 37.29 -24.15 10.85
C GLU A 446 36.09 -24.23 11.81
N LEU A 447 34.94 -23.69 11.43
CA LEU A 447 33.72 -23.76 12.24
C LEU A 447 33.18 -25.19 12.39
N ILE A 448 33.26 -26.00 11.33
CA ILE A 448 32.87 -27.42 11.38
C ILE A 448 33.79 -28.19 12.33
N ASN A 449 35.10 -27.93 12.29
CA ASN A 449 36.04 -28.55 13.24
C ASN A 449 35.66 -28.21 14.69
N ASN A 450 35.47 -26.93 15.01
CA ASN A 450 35.10 -26.49 16.35
C ASN A 450 33.75 -27.09 16.80
N TRP A 451 32.78 -27.16 15.90
CA TRP A 451 31.48 -27.78 16.17
C TRP A 451 31.58 -29.27 16.47
N LEU A 452 32.38 -30.01 15.70
CA LEU A 452 32.58 -31.45 15.88
C LEU A 452 33.33 -31.77 17.18
N ASP A 453 34.24 -30.91 17.62
CA ASP A 453 35.00 -31.06 18.86
C ASP A 453 34.17 -30.86 20.15
N GLY A 454 32.89 -30.48 20.03
CA GLY A 454 31.89 -30.67 21.09
C GLY A 454 31.71 -29.51 22.08
N SER A 455 32.18 -28.31 21.75
CA SER A 455 31.83 -27.12 22.52
C SER A 455 30.39 -26.68 22.20
N ILE A 456 29.52 -26.61 23.22
CA ILE A 456 28.11 -26.19 23.08
C ILE A 456 28.01 -24.75 22.52
N PHE A 457 29.04 -23.93 22.71
CA PHE A 457 29.11 -22.57 22.17
C PHE A 457 29.30 -22.53 20.64
N ASP A 458 29.70 -23.64 20.01
CA ASP A 458 30.06 -23.68 18.59
C ASP A 458 28.91 -24.12 17.65
N GLU A 459 27.85 -24.77 18.13
CA GLU A 459 26.63 -24.98 17.33
C GLU A 459 26.01 -23.64 16.94
N MET A 460 25.91 -22.71 17.89
CA MET A 460 25.38 -21.37 17.62
C MET A 460 26.34 -20.53 16.77
N ALA A 461 27.65 -20.70 16.89
CA ALA A 461 28.62 -20.03 16.02
C ALA A 461 28.46 -20.50 14.56
N LEU A 462 28.30 -21.80 14.33
CA LEU A 462 28.06 -22.37 13.00
C LEU A 462 26.70 -21.94 12.43
N VAL A 463 25.62 -21.99 13.24
CA VAL A 463 24.29 -21.46 12.86
C VAL A 463 24.39 -19.99 12.47
N ASN A 464 25.03 -19.16 13.29
CA ASN A 464 25.14 -17.72 13.06
C ASN A 464 25.99 -17.42 11.84
N PHE A 465 27.06 -18.19 11.58
CA PHE A 465 27.88 -18.02 10.38
C PHE A 465 27.10 -18.39 9.12
N ILE A 466 26.45 -19.56 9.09
CA ILE A 466 25.63 -19.98 7.94
C ILE A 466 24.48 -19.00 7.71
N ALA A 467 23.80 -18.57 8.79
CA ALA A 467 22.75 -17.57 8.69
C ALA A 467 23.28 -16.22 8.19
N LYS A 468 24.45 -15.78 8.63
CA LYS A 468 25.09 -14.54 8.16
C LYS A 468 25.50 -14.61 6.69
N GLU A 469 26.01 -15.76 6.22
CA GLU A 469 26.35 -15.95 4.81
C GLU A 469 25.10 -16.04 3.93
N ILE A 470 24.05 -16.71 4.41
CA ILE A 470 22.72 -16.71 3.78
C ILE A 470 22.13 -15.29 3.78
N GLU A 471 22.26 -14.53 4.87
CA GLU A 471 21.89 -13.12 4.94
C GLU A 471 22.74 -12.26 4.02
N HIS A 472 24.02 -12.57 3.81
CA HIS A 472 24.89 -11.86 2.87
C HIS A 472 24.45 -12.10 1.42
N PHE A 473 24.14 -13.35 1.08
CA PHE A 473 23.54 -13.73 -0.18
C PHE A 473 22.16 -13.07 -0.36
N HIS A 474 21.32 -13.09 0.67
CA HIS A 474 20.07 -12.34 0.68
C HIS A 474 20.31 -10.84 0.64
N CYS A 475 21.43 -10.31 1.12
CA CYS A 475 21.81 -8.90 0.99
C CYS A 475 22.09 -8.53 -0.47
N GLU A 476 22.67 -9.43 -1.26
CA GLU A 476 22.78 -9.26 -2.71
C GLU A 476 21.41 -9.26 -3.40
N ILE A 477 20.43 -10.03 -2.87
CA ILE A 477 19.00 -9.99 -3.29
C ILE A 477 18.27 -8.74 -2.77
N ARG A 478 18.64 -8.26 -1.59
CA ARG A 478 18.11 -7.11 -0.86
C ARG A 478 18.47 -5.81 -1.56
N LYS A 479 19.71 -5.69 -2.05
CA LYS A 479 20.20 -4.49 -2.75
C LYS A 479 19.27 -4.05 -3.90
N PRO A 480 18.80 -4.92 -4.81
CA PRO A 480 17.77 -4.58 -5.79
C PRO A 480 16.44 -4.09 -5.19
N LEU A 481 15.94 -4.72 -4.12
CA LEU A 481 14.68 -4.36 -3.48
C LEU A 481 14.78 -3.04 -2.68
N GLU A 482 15.89 -2.81 -1.99
CA GLU A 482 16.22 -1.55 -1.34
C GLU A 482 16.47 -0.42 -2.34
N LYS A 483 17.04 -0.72 -3.51
CA LYS A 483 17.12 0.23 -4.64
C LYS A 483 15.73 0.58 -5.19
N LEU A 484 14.78 -0.35 -5.14
CA LEU A 484 13.36 -0.10 -5.39
C LEU A 484 12.64 0.52 -4.18
N GLY A 485 13.35 0.74 -3.07
CA GLY A 485 12.87 1.38 -1.84
C GLY A 485 12.05 0.50 -0.91
N ILE A 486 11.92 -0.79 -1.17
CA ILE A 486 11.31 -1.73 -0.22
C ILE A 486 12.29 -1.91 0.95
N ARG A 487 11.96 -1.33 2.10
CA ARG A 487 12.68 -1.55 3.36
C ARG A 487 11.87 -2.54 4.20
N LEU A 488 12.55 -3.53 4.80
CA LEU A 488 11.96 -4.24 5.94
C LEU A 488 11.76 -3.23 7.05
N ARG A 489 10.53 -3.12 7.57
CA ARG A 489 10.33 -2.44 8.85
C ARG A 489 11.09 -3.23 9.91
N ASN A 490 11.95 -2.58 10.66
CA ASN A 490 12.40 -3.15 11.92
C ASN A 490 11.21 -3.11 12.87
N ASN A 491 10.90 -4.21 13.57
CA ASN A 491 9.78 -4.29 14.51
C ASN A 491 9.81 -3.22 15.63
N ASN A 492 10.89 -2.45 15.76
CA ASN A 492 11.03 -1.38 16.75
C ASN A 492 10.44 -0.03 16.30
N ASP A 493 10.16 0.18 15.01
CA ASP A 493 9.75 1.49 14.48
C ASP A 493 8.25 1.81 14.72
N GLU A 494 7.43 0.81 15.08
CA GLU A 494 5.98 0.99 15.29
C GLU A 494 5.62 1.61 16.66
N GLN A 495 6.57 1.68 17.60
CA GLN A 495 6.31 2.30 18.92
C GLN A 495 6.64 3.80 18.98
N GLN A 496 7.40 4.35 18.03
CA GLN A 496 7.80 5.77 18.05
C GLN A 496 6.93 6.68 17.18
N THR A 497 6.13 6.17 16.24
CA THR A 497 5.41 7.02 15.26
C THR A 497 3.97 7.39 15.65
N LEU A 498 3.51 7.04 16.85
CA LEU A 498 2.16 7.37 17.32
C LEU A 498 2.07 8.56 18.29
N VAL A 499 3.19 9.16 18.71
CA VAL A 499 3.15 10.17 19.79
C VAL A 499 3.84 11.50 19.46
N GLU A 500 4.75 11.60 18.49
CA GLU A 500 5.47 12.87 18.28
C GLU A 500 5.58 13.25 16.80
N GLU A 501 5.38 14.55 16.53
CA GLU A 501 5.80 15.31 15.34
C GLU A 501 4.81 15.45 14.16
N MET A 502 3.89 16.41 14.30
CA MET A 502 3.71 17.44 13.26
C MET A 502 4.57 18.67 13.62
N PRO A 503 5.75 18.86 13.02
CA PRO A 503 6.44 20.13 13.01
C PRO A 503 6.10 20.88 11.72
N SER A 504 5.67 22.12 11.91
CA SER A 504 5.78 23.23 10.97
C SER A 504 7.04 23.19 10.09
N LEU A 505 6.85 23.26 8.77
CA LEU A 505 7.84 23.69 7.76
C LEU A 505 7.12 24.75 6.92
N ILE A 506 7.23 26.06 7.18
CA ILE A 506 8.37 26.98 6.95
C ILE A 506 9.05 26.76 5.59
N ILE A 507 8.49 27.46 4.58
CA ILE A 507 9.11 28.46 3.70
C ILE A 507 10.44 28.12 3.02
N ASN A 508 10.43 28.23 1.68
CA ASN A 508 11.31 29.17 0.97
C ASN A 508 10.45 30.28 0.37
#